data_AF-A0A519NTV6-F1
#
_entry.id   AF-A0A519NTV6-F1
#
_cell.length_a   1.000
_cell.length_b   1.000
_cell.length_c   1.000
_cell.angle_alpha   90.00
_cell.angle_beta   90.00
_cell.angle_gamma   90.00
#
_symmetry.space_group_name_H-M   'P 1'
#
loop_
_entity.id
_entity.type
_entity.pdbx_description
1 polymer ?
#
loop_
_entity_poly.entity_id
_entity_poly.type
_entity_poly.pdbx_seq_one_letter_code
_entity_poly.pdbx_strand_id
1 'polypeptide(L)'
;MSRIKIIVMDEKKWYNPIEQLKPGIHNLMNQLSSGLSLEMQQEINSTNIQFVYDNRLLPINTPKAELETHRILLQDTHMSFLWCCSYITVALNSMYYQKAELNTDIVVLNDLPGFAKVDLTLNWARSLKQEISPWPENAGRPDVKDVWTEGATNLYQACVAYLLFHEIGHVVMHQQLLDLATRRVNRFYVLTPEDKKQIYDAELEADHFALDCLIGNSKREDVRMVKYLGAVLAQLSNFYMLDTPDTRGGTHPDYDVRLKAILQHADLATEANQIQLNAHLCVGLQLFFRLTGKEFIRMDGAGNEFKDFAALQTYLFGLIDQMKNAAT
;
A
#
# COMPACT_ATOMS: atom_id res chain seq x y z
N MET A 1 -45.77 2.14 19.52
CA MET A 1 -45.25 2.10 18.14
C MET A 1 -44.06 3.03 18.04
N SER A 2 -42.85 2.48 18.11
CA SER A 2 -41.59 3.21 17.97
C SER A 2 -41.41 3.65 16.52
N ARG A 3 -41.46 4.97 16.29
CA ARG A 3 -41.21 5.56 14.98
C ARG A 3 -39.71 5.53 14.70
N ILE A 4 -39.32 4.80 13.66
CA ILE A 4 -37.98 4.84 13.07
C ILE A 4 -37.75 6.26 12.56
N LYS A 5 -36.77 6.96 13.11
CA LYS A 5 -36.30 8.24 12.60
C LYS A 5 -35.25 7.95 11.53
N ILE A 6 -35.59 8.20 10.26
CA ILE A 6 -34.59 8.26 9.19
C ILE A 6 -33.84 9.58 9.38
N ILE A 7 -32.58 9.48 9.78
CA ILE A 7 -31.66 10.60 9.78
C ILE A 7 -31.31 10.84 8.30
N VAL A 8 -31.92 11.84 7.69
CA VAL A 8 -31.44 12.38 6.42
C VAL A 8 -30.20 13.20 6.78
N MET A 9 -29.02 12.63 6.54
CA MET A 9 -27.79 13.40 6.60
C MET A 9 -27.88 14.47 5.51
N ASP A 10 -27.93 15.73 5.94
CA ASP A 10 -27.74 16.88 5.07
C ASP A 10 -26.48 16.64 4.23
N GLU A 11 -26.59 16.83 2.91
CA GLU A 11 -25.51 16.63 1.93
C GLU A 11 -24.39 17.67 2.15
N LYS A 12 -23.77 17.68 3.33
CA LYS A 12 -22.44 18.23 3.49
C LYS A 12 -21.57 17.42 2.53
N LYS A 13 -21.33 18.00 1.35
CA LYS A 13 -20.39 17.51 0.34
C LYS A 13 -19.24 16.86 1.08
N TRP A 14 -19.12 15.54 0.94
CA TRP A 14 -17.98 14.81 1.46
C TRP A 14 -16.75 15.45 0.84
N TYR A 15 -16.06 16.27 1.64
CA TYR A 15 -14.83 16.88 1.22
C TYR A 15 -13.75 15.85 1.45
N ASN A 16 -13.23 15.31 0.36
CA ASN A 16 -12.09 14.43 0.39
C ASN A 16 -10.83 15.26 0.08
N PRO A 17 -9.92 15.46 1.06
CA PRO A 17 -8.66 16.18 0.84
C PRO A 17 -7.79 15.60 -0.30
N ILE A 18 -7.97 14.33 -0.67
CA ILE A 18 -7.30 13.69 -1.81
C ILE A 18 -7.63 14.37 -3.15
N GLU A 19 -8.79 15.02 -3.26
CA GLU A 19 -9.16 15.79 -4.47
C GLU A 19 -8.07 16.81 -4.85
N GLN A 20 -7.40 17.39 -3.85
CA GLN A 20 -6.31 18.35 -4.09
C GLN A 20 -5.07 17.69 -4.75
N LEU A 21 -4.92 16.38 -4.61
CA LEU A 21 -3.80 15.62 -5.14
C LEU A 21 -4.08 15.04 -6.53
N LYS A 22 -5.35 14.95 -6.98
CA LYS A 22 -5.72 14.38 -8.28
C LYS A 22 -5.04 15.05 -9.49
N PRO A 23 -4.95 16.40 -9.58
CA PRO A 23 -4.18 17.03 -10.64
C PRO A 23 -2.70 16.61 -10.63
N GLY A 24 -2.14 16.41 -9.43
CA GLY A 24 -0.80 15.89 -9.23
C GLY A 24 -0.64 14.46 -9.75
N ILE A 25 -1.64 13.59 -9.57
CA ILE A 25 -1.62 12.21 -10.08
C ILE A 25 -1.64 12.18 -11.62
N HIS A 26 -2.44 13.03 -12.27
CA HIS A 26 -2.45 13.12 -13.73
C HIS A 26 -1.09 13.60 -14.28
N ASN A 27 -0.53 14.64 -13.66
CA ASN A 27 0.80 15.13 -14.00
C ASN A 27 1.90 14.08 -13.74
N LEU A 28 1.78 13.35 -12.63
CA LEU A 28 2.67 12.25 -12.28
C LEU A 28 2.66 11.20 -13.38
N MET A 29 1.50 10.79 -13.90
CA MET A 29 1.44 9.82 -14.98
C MET A 29 2.07 10.32 -16.28
N ASN A 30 1.88 11.59 -16.64
CA ASN A 30 2.54 12.18 -17.81
C ASN A 30 4.07 12.25 -17.64
N GLN A 31 4.55 12.54 -16.42
CA GLN A 31 5.98 12.54 -16.12
C GLN A 31 6.57 11.14 -16.12
N LEU A 32 5.87 10.18 -15.51
CA LEU A 32 6.30 8.79 -15.43
C LEU A 32 6.35 8.13 -16.80
N SER A 33 5.36 8.35 -17.66
CA SER A 33 5.36 7.82 -19.02
C SER A 33 6.52 8.38 -19.85
N SER A 34 6.87 9.65 -19.70
CA SER A 34 8.00 10.27 -20.41
C SER A 34 9.36 9.63 -20.11
N GLY A 35 9.48 8.98 -18.95
CA GLY A 35 10.69 8.24 -18.59
C GLY A 35 10.83 6.93 -19.35
N LEU A 36 9.73 6.21 -19.62
CA LEU A 36 9.74 4.81 -20.09
C LEU A 36 10.48 4.61 -21.42
N SER A 37 10.80 3.35 -21.78
CA SER A 37 11.33 3.05 -23.11
C SER A 37 10.32 3.50 -24.19
N LEU A 38 10.82 3.86 -25.38
CA LEU A 38 9.95 4.30 -26.48
C LEU A 38 8.88 3.25 -26.82
N GLU A 39 9.25 1.97 -26.77
CA GLU A 39 8.35 0.84 -27.02
C GLU A 39 7.21 0.80 -25.98
N MET A 40 7.53 0.93 -24.70
CA MET A 40 6.52 0.96 -23.63
C MET A 40 5.63 2.20 -23.70
N GLN A 41 6.21 3.36 -24.03
CA GLN A 41 5.44 4.58 -24.26
C GLN A 41 4.45 4.39 -25.40
N GLN A 42 4.90 3.81 -26.52
CA GLN A 42 4.04 3.53 -27.67
C GLN A 42 2.90 2.58 -27.29
N GLU A 43 3.20 1.49 -26.59
CA GLU A 43 2.21 0.50 -26.16
C GLU A 43 1.15 1.09 -25.22
N ILE A 44 1.56 1.86 -24.21
CA ILE A 44 0.64 2.55 -23.29
C ILE A 44 -0.23 3.56 -24.05
N ASN A 45 0.38 4.33 -24.95
CA ASN A 45 -0.34 5.34 -25.73
C ASN A 45 -1.32 4.72 -26.74
N SER A 46 -0.97 3.59 -27.37
CA SER A 46 -1.86 2.88 -28.31
C SER A 46 -3.02 2.18 -27.61
N THR A 47 -2.83 1.77 -26.36
CA THR A 47 -3.86 1.07 -25.56
C THR A 47 -5.00 2.00 -25.12
N ASN A 48 -4.81 3.32 -25.14
CA ASN A 48 -5.82 4.32 -24.76
C ASN A 48 -6.38 4.11 -23.33
N ILE A 49 -5.48 3.90 -22.37
CA ILE A 49 -5.82 3.64 -20.96
C ILE A 49 -6.50 4.85 -20.34
N GLN A 50 -7.64 4.64 -19.66
CA GLN A 50 -8.41 5.69 -19.00
C GLN A 50 -8.40 5.54 -17.47
N PHE A 51 -8.02 6.60 -16.75
CA PHE A 51 -8.16 6.63 -15.29
C PHE A 51 -9.55 7.14 -14.91
N VAL A 52 -10.29 6.35 -14.14
CA VAL A 52 -11.64 6.67 -13.68
C VAL A 52 -11.63 6.78 -12.16
N TYR A 53 -11.93 7.98 -11.67
CA TYR A 53 -12.06 8.21 -10.23
C TYR A 53 -13.46 7.83 -9.77
N ASP A 54 -13.54 6.86 -8.87
CA ASP A 54 -14.76 6.45 -8.21
C ASP A 54 -14.91 7.22 -6.89
N ASN A 55 -15.74 8.26 -6.93
CA ASN A 55 -16.08 9.09 -5.78
C ASN A 55 -17.29 8.56 -4.99
N ARG A 56 -17.80 7.37 -5.33
CA ARG A 56 -18.89 6.77 -4.57
C ARG A 56 -18.42 6.45 -3.17
N LEU A 57 -19.30 6.70 -2.20
CA LEU A 57 -19.12 6.32 -0.81
C LEU A 57 -19.33 4.80 -0.67
N LEU A 58 -18.35 4.02 -1.15
CA LEU A 58 -18.27 2.58 -0.96
C LEU A 58 -17.07 2.19 -0.06
N PRO A 59 -17.14 1.05 0.66
CA PRO A 59 -16.00 0.52 1.40
C PRO A 59 -14.73 0.45 0.54
N ILE A 60 -13.56 0.50 1.18
CA ILE A 60 -12.28 0.46 0.47
C ILE A 60 -12.23 -0.75 -0.47
N ASN A 61 -11.84 -0.47 -1.70
CA ASN A 61 -11.45 -1.42 -2.72
C ASN A 61 -10.16 -0.93 -3.38
N THR A 62 -9.23 -1.85 -3.61
CA THR A 62 -7.96 -1.53 -4.26
C THR A 62 -8.19 -1.06 -5.70
N PRO A 63 -7.19 -0.43 -6.35
CA PRO A 63 -7.26 -0.13 -7.76
C PRO A 63 -7.54 -1.40 -8.55
N LYS A 64 -8.18 -1.22 -9.70
CA LYS A 64 -8.55 -2.34 -10.56
C LYS A 64 -8.53 -1.94 -12.02
N ALA A 65 -7.85 -2.74 -12.83
CA ALA A 65 -7.93 -2.73 -14.27
C ALA A 65 -9.20 -3.43 -14.78
N GLU A 66 -9.94 -2.76 -15.66
CA GLU A 66 -10.97 -3.32 -16.51
C GLU A 66 -10.35 -3.65 -17.87
N LEU A 67 -10.01 -4.93 -18.08
CA LEU A 67 -9.31 -5.38 -19.29
C LEU A 67 -10.11 -5.13 -20.58
N GLU A 68 -11.44 -5.19 -20.54
CA GLU A 68 -12.28 -4.96 -21.73
C GLU A 68 -12.29 -3.50 -22.18
N THR A 69 -12.33 -2.57 -21.22
CA THR A 69 -12.52 -1.13 -21.46
C THR A 69 -11.21 -0.34 -21.37
N HIS A 70 -10.12 -0.99 -20.97
CA HIS A 70 -8.83 -0.39 -20.65
C HIS A 70 -8.94 0.72 -19.59
N ARG A 71 -9.90 0.59 -18.67
CA ARG A 71 -10.09 1.55 -17.57
C ARG A 71 -9.38 1.09 -16.32
N ILE A 72 -8.73 2.03 -15.63
CA ILE A 72 -8.19 1.82 -14.30
C ILE A 72 -9.07 2.59 -13.31
N LEU A 73 -9.77 1.85 -12.46
CA LEU A 73 -10.65 2.40 -11.44
C LEU A 73 -9.83 2.78 -10.21
N LEU A 74 -9.96 4.02 -9.76
CA LEU A 74 -9.33 4.56 -8.56
C LEU A 74 -10.39 5.05 -7.59
N GLN A 75 -10.56 4.35 -6.49
CA GLN A 75 -11.54 4.74 -5.48
C GLN A 75 -10.96 5.77 -4.51
N ASP A 76 -11.73 6.83 -4.26
CA ASP A 76 -11.31 7.92 -3.39
C ASP A 76 -11.08 7.48 -1.94
N THR A 77 -11.85 6.51 -1.43
CA THR A 77 -11.66 5.95 -0.08
C THR A 77 -10.34 5.16 0.01
N HIS A 78 -9.99 4.39 -1.01
CA HIS A 78 -8.69 3.71 -1.07
C HIS A 78 -7.53 4.69 -1.19
N MET A 79 -7.65 5.74 -2.01
CA MET A 79 -6.62 6.78 -2.10
C MET A 79 -6.43 7.53 -0.76
N SER A 80 -7.52 7.75 -0.02
CA SER A 80 -7.49 8.35 1.32
C SER A 80 -6.78 7.45 2.32
N PHE A 81 -7.11 6.16 2.30
CA PHE A 81 -6.47 5.13 3.10
C PHE A 81 -4.97 5.06 2.82
N LEU A 82 -4.59 4.99 1.55
CA LEU A 82 -3.19 4.90 1.14
C LEU A 82 -2.38 6.13 1.58
N TRP A 83 -2.94 7.34 1.44
CA TRP A 83 -2.28 8.55 1.95
C TRP A 83 -2.11 8.51 3.48
N CYS A 84 -3.12 8.03 4.21
CA CYS A 84 -3.00 7.83 5.66
C CYS A 84 -1.88 6.84 6.00
N CYS A 85 -1.77 5.73 5.27
CA CYS A 85 -0.66 4.79 5.42
C CYS A 85 0.68 5.51 5.22
N SER A 86 0.83 6.33 4.18
CA SER A 86 2.04 7.13 3.96
C SER A 86 2.35 8.08 5.11
N TYR A 87 1.34 8.77 5.63
CA TYR A 87 1.48 9.66 6.78
C TYR A 87 1.94 8.91 8.04
N ILE A 88 1.29 7.78 8.35
CA ILE A 88 1.61 6.96 9.51
C ILE A 88 3.02 6.40 9.39
N THR A 89 3.42 5.90 8.22
CA THR A 89 4.77 5.38 8.00
C THR A 89 5.82 6.46 8.21
N VAL A 90 5.65 7.66 7.64
CA VAL A 90 6.61 8.77 7.82
C VAL A 90 6.68 9.21 9.28
N ALA A 91 5.53 9.34 9.94
CA ALA A 91 5.45 9.77 11.34
C ALA A 91 6.08 8.75 12.29
N LEU A 92 5.74 7.46 12.17
CA LEU A 92 6.27 6.40 13.03
C LEU A 92 7.78 6.22 12.84
N ASN A 93 8.30 6.28 11.60
CA ASN A 93 9.75 6.22 11.37
C ASN A 93 10.46 7.44 11.97
N SER A 94 9.91 8.65 11.80
CA SER A 94 10.48 9.86 12.42
C SER A 94 10.52 9.78 13.94
N MET A 95 9.42 9.32 14.56
CA MET A 95 9.31 9.10 16.00
C MET A 95 10.27 8.01 16.49
N TYR A 96 10.43 6.93 15.71
CA TYR A 96 11.39 5.87 16.01
C TYR A 96 12.81 6.42 16.03
N TYR A 97 13.24 7.17 15.00
CA TYR A 97 14.58 7.75 14.97
C TYR A 97 14.82 8.73 16.11
N GLN A 98 13.82 9.53 16.49
CA GLN A 98 13.91 10.42 17.65
C GLN A 98 14.19 9.66 18.96
N LYS A 99 13.64 8.45 19.12
CA LYS A 99 13.83 7.64 20.32
C LYS A 99 14.98 6.64 20.23
N ALA A 100 15.41 6.25 19.05
CA ALA A 100 16.54 5.33 18.86
C ALA A 100 17.86 5.90 19.41
N GLU A 101 17.94 7.23 19.59
CA GLU A 101 19.06 7.89 20.28
C GLU A 101 19.07 7.66 21.80
N LEU A 102 17.95 7.21 22.38
CA LEU A 102 17.84 6.83 23.78
C LEU A 102 18.24 5.36 23.87
N ASN A 103 19.38 5.07 24.51
CA ASN A 103 19.96 3.72 24.65
C ASN A 103 19.05 2.76 25.44
N THR A 104 17.95 2.33 24.83
CA THR A 104 16.89 1.49 25.40
C THR A 104 16.59 0.30 24.50
N ASP A 105 16.35 -0.87 25.10
CA ASP A 105 16.11 -2.12 24.35
C ASP A 105 14.77 -2.12 23.61
N ILE A 106 13.76 -1.39 24.12
CA ILE A 106 12.43 -1.28 23.52
C ILE A 106 12.05 0.20 23.37
N VAL A 107 11.80 0.60 22.12
CA VAL A 107 11.29 1.93 21.79
C VAL A 107 9.76 1.94 21.88
N VAL A 108 9.22 2.63 22.88
CA VAL A 108 7.77 2.88 23.02
C VAL A 108 7.46 4.29 22.54
N LEU A 109 6.46 4.46 21.66
CA LEU A 109 6.18 5.75 20.99
C LEU A 109 4.98 6.53 21.56
N ASN A 110 4.20 5.92 22.45
CA ASN A 110 2.88 6.45 22.86
C ASN A 110 2.92 7.75 23.68
N ASP A 111 4.08 8.10 24.19
CA ASP A 111 4.39 9.31 24.96
C ASP A 111 4.92 10.46 24.08
N LEU A 112 5.19 10.22 22.80
CA LEU A 112 5.73 11.25 21.92
C LEU A 112 4.64 12.24 21.46
N PRO A 113 4.99 13.54 21.36
CA PRO A 113 4.12 14.53 20.74
C PRO A 113 3.68 14.10 19.34
N GLY A 114 2.37 14.16 19.08
CA GLY A 114 1.78 13.79 17.80
C GLY A 114 1.41 12.31 17.65
N PHE A 115 1.79 11.41 18.57
CA PHE A 115 1.34 10.01 18.54
C PHE A 115 -0.19 9.89 18.51
N ALA A 116 -0.89 10.67 19.33
CA ALA A 116 -2.36 10.68 19.34
C ALA A 116 -2.98 11.06 17.98
N LYS A 117 -2.33 11.94 17.20
CA LYS A 117 -2.75 12.27 15.84
C LYS A 117 -2.53 11.09 14.90
N VAL A 118 -1.37 10.44 14.98
CA VAL A 118 -1.03 9.26 14.16
C VAL A 118 -2.01 8.12 14.43
N ASP A 119 -2.29 7.83 15.70
CA ASP A 119 -3.23 6.80 16.13
C ASP A 119 -4.67 7.11 15.66
N LEU A 120 -5.12 8.36 15.81
CA LEU A 120 -6.41 8.79 15.25
C LEU A 120 -6.50 8.61 13.74
N THR A 121 -5.43 8.97 13.02
CA THR A 121 -5.34 8.84 11.55
C THR A 121 -5.42 7.37 11.12
N LEU A 122 -4.69 6.49 11.82
CA LEU A 122 -4.69 5.05 11.60
C LEU A 122 -6.06 4.42 11.85
N ASN A 123 -6.68 4.73 12.99
CA ASN A 123 -7.99 4.19 13.37
C ASN A 123 -9.07 4.66 12.39
N TRP A 124 -9.04 5.92 11.98
CA TRP A 124 -9.94 6.43 10.95
C TRP A 124 -9.73 5.72 9.61
N ALA A 125 -8.48 5.63 9.14
CA ALA A 125 -8.16 4.96 7.88
C ALA A 125 -8.68 3.50 7.84
N ARG A 126 -8.51 2.74 8.94
CA ARG A 126 -9.04 1.36 9.03
C ARG A 126 -10.56 1.31 9.04
N SER A 127 -11.23 2.30 9.65
CA SER A 127 -12.69 2.33 9.70
C SER A 127 -13.34 2.38 8.31
N LEU A 128 -12.65 2.96 7.31
CA LEU A 128 -13.10 3.04 5.92
C LEU A 128 -13.31 1.67 5.24
N LYS A 129 -12.78 0.57 5.81
CA LYS A 129 -13.11 -0.80 5.37
C LYS A 129 -14.57 -1.17 5.62
N GLN A 130 -15.19 -0.59 6.64
CA GLN A 130 -16.51 -0.96 7.13
C GLN A 130 -17.53 0.13 6.83
N GLU A 131 -17.19 1.37 7.17
CA GLU A 131 -18.07 2.52 7.09
C GLU A 131 -17.29 3.75 6.69
N ILE A 132 -17.90 4.57 5.84
CA ILE A 132 -17.29 5.79 5.35
C ILE A 132 -17.73 6.92 6.24
N SER A 133 -16.75 7.60 6.80
CA SER A 133 -16.96 8.74 7.67
C SER A 133 -16.17 9.95 7.16
N PRO A 134 -16.59 11.18 7.51
CA PRO A 134 -15.82 12.38 7.23
C PRO A 134 -14.40 12.28 7.80
N TRP A 135 -13.43 12.88 7.12
CA TRP A 135 -12.05 12.95 7.60
C TRP A 135 -11.98 13.73 8.93
N PRO A 136 -11.46 13.17 10.03
CA PRO A 136 -11.45 13.83 11.33
C PRO A 136 -10.59 15.09 11.30
N GLU A 137 -11.04 16.16 11.96
CA GLU A 137 -10.33 17.45 11.98
C GLU A 137 -8.92 17.34 12.58
N ASN A 138 -8.76 16.48 13.60
CA ASN A 138 -7.48 16.30 14.32
C ASN A 138 -6.59 15.19 13.74
N ALA A 139 -7.03 14.49 12.69
CA ALA A 139 -6.20 13.51 11.99
C ALA A 139 -5.17 14.20 11.08
N GLY A 140 -4.13 13.48 10.68
CA GLY A 140 -3.25 13.88 9.59
C GLY A 140 -4.07 14.06 8.32
N ARG A 141 -3.82 15.13 7.56
CA ARG A 141 -4.54 15.47 6.32
C ARG A 141 -3.59 16.06 5.28
N PRO A 142 -3.78 15.81 3.98
CA PRO A 142 -2.91 16.38 2.94
C PRO A 142 -3.06 17.90 2.80
N ASP A 143 -4.22 18.45 3.15
CA ASP A 143 -4.52 19.87 3.07
C ASP A 143 -4.17 20.66 4.34
N VAL A 144 -3.79 19.97 5.42
CA VAL A 144 -3.30 20.58 6.65
C VAL A 144 -1.82 20.25 6.81
N LYS A 145 -0.96 21.25 6.55
CA LYS A 145 0.50 21.07 6.63
C LYS A 145 0.95 20.91 8.08
N ASP A 146 1.66 19.82 8.34
CA ASP A 146 2.52 19.64 9.51
C ASP A 146 3.87 19.05 9.10
N VAL A 147 4.69 18.67 10.10
CA VAL A 147 6.06 18.19 9.90
C VAL A 147 6.14 16.89 9.09
N TRP A 148 5.06 16.11 8.98
CA TRP A 148 5.04 14.84 8.24
C TRP A 148 4.26 14.94 6.93
N THR A 149 3.39 15.94 6.76
CA THR A 149 2.51 16.06 5.58
C THR A 149 3.26 16.06 4.25
N GLU A 150 4.43 16.72 4.14
CA GLU A 150 5.20 16.77 2.90
C GLU A 150 5.83 15.40 2.56
N GLY A 151 6.54 14.79 3.52
CA GLY A 151 7.10 13.46 3.35
C GLY A 151 6.04 12.42 3.04
N ALA A 152 4.89 12.50 3.71
CA ALA A 152 3.73 11.64 3.46
C ALA A 152 3.19 11.79 2.04
N THR A 153 3.11 13.01 1.53
CA THR A 153 2.62 13.28 0.17
C THR A 153 3.59 12.76 -0.89
N ASN A 154 4.89 12.94 -0.69
CA ASN A 154 5.91 12.42 -1.60
C ASN A 154 5.92 10.88 -1.63
N LEU A 155 5.81 10.25 -0.46
CA LEU A 155 5.72 8.79 -0.36
C LEU A 155 4.42 8.26 -0.97
N TYR A 156 3.29 8.94 -0.72
CA TYR A 156 1.99 8.62 -1.32
C TYR A 156 2.05 8.64 -2.85
N GLN A 157 2.69 9.65 -3.45
CA GLN A 157 2.87 9.71 -4.89
C GLN A 157 3.66 8.51 -5.43
N ALA A 158 4.71 8.07 -4.72
CA ALA A 158 5.44 6.86 -5.08
C ALA A 158 4.59 5.59 -4.97
N CYS A 159 3.75 5.48 -3.93
CA CYS A 159 2.79 4.38 -3.81
C CYS A 159 1.77 4.35 -4.95
N VAL A 160 1.18 5.51 -5.28
CA VAL A 160 0.22 5.63 -6.39
C VAL A 160 0.88 5.28 -7.71
N ALA A 161 2.10 5.76 -7.96
CA ALA A 161 2.85 5.42 -9.16
C ALA A 161 3.03 3.91 -9.34
N TYR A 162 3.44 3.21 -8.27
CA TYR A 162 3.58 1.75 -8.27
C TYR A 162 2.25 1.05 -8.60
N LEU A 163 1.16 1.42 -7.89
CA LEU A 163 -0.16 0.81 -8.10
C LEU A 163 -0.68 1.06 -9.51
N LEU A 164 -0.51 2.27 -10.05
CA LEU A 164 -0.94 2.58 -11.40
C LEU A 164 -0.16 1.79 -12.45
N PHE A 165 1.16 1.66 -12.30
CA PHE A 165 1.92 0.82 -13.22
C PHE A 165 1.58 -0.65 -13.10
N HIS A 166 1.24 -1.15 -11.91
CA HIS A 166 0.75 -2.51 -11.72
C HIS A 166 -0.54 -2.74 -12.53
N GLU A 167 -1.53 -1.86 -12.38
CA GLU A 167 -2.78 -1.95 -13.16
C GLU A 167 -2.56 -1.76 -14.67
N ILE A 168 -1.65 -0.89 -15.09
CA ILE A 168 -1.25 -0.77 -16.50
C ILE A 168 -0.64 -2.07 -17.00
N GLY A 169 0.20 -2.74 -16.20
CA GLY A 169 0.77 -4.05 -16.52
C GLY A 169 -0.31 -5.08 -16.78
N HIS A 170 -1.41 -5.08 -16.02
CA HIS A 170 -2.57 -5.92 -16.33
C HIS A 170 -3.20 -5.60 -17.68
N VAL A 171 -3.45 -4.33 -17.99
CA VAL A 171 -4.08 -3.93 -19.27
C VAL A 171 -3.18 -4.26 -20.47
N VAL A 172 -1.88 -4.03 -20.35
CA VAL A 172 -0.93 -4.15 -21.47
C VAL A 172 -0.46 -5.60 -21.69
N MET A 173 -0.19 -6.36 -20.63
CA MET A 173 0.47 -7.68 -20.76
C MET A 173 -0.50 -8.86 -20.64
N HIS A 174 -1.70 -8.64 -20.08
CA HIS A 174 -2.52 -9.75 -19.59
C HIS A 174 -3.92 -9.81 -20.21
N GLN A 175 -4.10 -9.35 -21.45
CA GLN A 175 -5.39 -9.40 -22.14
C GLN A 175 -5.96 -10.81 -22.31
N GLN A 176 -5.12 -11.84 -22.33
CA GLN A 176 -5.53 -13.24 -22.29
C GLN A 176 -6.38 -13.60 -21.06
N LEU A 177 -6.32 -12.81 -19.98
CA LEU A 177 -7.15 -13.02 -18.80
C LEU A 177 -8.60 -12.55 -18.99
N LEU A 178 -8.93 -11.85 -20.07
CA LEU A 178 -10.30 -11.39 -20.35
C LEU A 178 -11.29 -12.56 -20.43
N ASP A 179 -10.90 -13.65 -21.09
CA ASP A 179 -11.72 -14.87 -21.18
C ASP A 179 -11.94 -15.51 -19.82
N LEU A 180 -10.93 -15.48 -18.95
CA LEU A 180 -11.03 -15.98 -17.58
C LEU A 180 -11.93 -15.07 -16.73
N ALA A 181 -11.77 -13.75 -16.83
CA ALA A 181 -12.61 -12.76 -16.16
C ALA A 181 -14.09 -12.93 -16.56
N THR A 182 -14.35 -13.15 -17.84
CA THR A 182 -15.70 -13.40 -18.39
C THR A 182 -16.29 -14.70 -17.83
N ARG A 183 -15.51 -15.79 -17.81
CA ARG A 183 -15.94 -17.07 -17.22
C ARG A 183 -16.28 -16.94 -15.73
N ARG A 184 -15.54 -16.14 -14.96
CA ARG A 184 -15.80 -15.90 -13.53
C ARG A 184 -17.10 -15.16 -13.24
N VAL A 185 -17.68 -14.46 -14.21
CA VAL A 185 -19.03 -13.85 -14.06
C VAL A 185 -20.10 -14.94 -13.91
N ASN A 186 -19.87 -16.12 -14.48
CA ASN A 186 -20.72 -17.28 -14.26
C ASN A 186 -20.52 -17.83 -12.84
N ARG A 187 -21.55 -17.72 -12.00
CA ARG A 187 -21.54 -18.14 -10.58
C ARG A 187 -21.25 -19.63 -10.36
N PHE A 188 -21.34 -20.46 -11.40
CA PHE A 188 -21.04 -21.90 -11.32
C PHE A 188 -19.61 -22.25 -11.78
N TYR A 189 -18.83 -21.27 -12.25
CA TYR A 189 -17.46 -21.52 -12.68
C TYR A 189 -16.54 -21.71 -11.47
N VAL A 190 -15.85 -22.85 -11.44
CA VAL A 190 -14.83 -23.15 -10.44
C VAL A 190 -13.46 -23.03 -11.09
N LEU A 191 -12.59 -22.20 -10.50
CA LEU A 191 -11.22 -22.00 -11.00
C LEU A 191 -10.45 -23.32 -11.01
N THR A 192 -9.91 -23.68 -12.18
CA THR A 192 -8.99 -24.81 -12.31
C THR A 192 -7.63 -24.48 -11.68
N PRO A 193 -6.78 -25.47 -11.39
CA PRO A 193 -5.40 -25.23 -11.00
C PRO A 193 -4.63 -24.35 -12.01
N GLU A 194 -4.87 -24.54 -13.31
CA GLU A 194 -4.26 -23.76 -14.38
C GLU A 194 -4.74 -22.30 -14.37
N ASP A 195 -6.04 -22.05 -14.16
CA ASP A 195 -6.56 -20.68 -14.04
C ASP A 195 -5.93 -19.95 -12.85
N LYS A 196 -5.81 -20.64 -11.70
CA LYS A 196 -5.17 -20.08 -10.50
C LYS A 196 -3.71 -19.77 -10.77
N LYS A 197 -2.99 -20.65 -11.47
CA LYS A 197 -1.61 -20.41 -11.87
C LYS A 197 -1.49 -19.22 -12.81
N GLN A 198 -2.38 -19.08 -13.80
CA GLN A 198 -2.38 -17.93 -14.71
C GLN A 198 -2.60 -16.60 -13.98
N ILE A 199 -3.56 -16.56 -13.04
CA ILE A 199 -3.79 -15.36 -12.20
C ILE A 199 -2.54 -15.08 -11.35
N TYR A 200 -1.99 -16.12 -10.73
CA TYR A 200 -0.80 -16.00 -9.90
C TYR A 200 0.40 -15.43 -10.66
N ASP A 201 0.71 -16.01 -11.83
CA ASP A 201 1.83 -15.59 -12.68
C ASP A 201 1.63 -14.14 -13.17
N ALA A 202 0.40 -13.79 -13.59
CA ALA A 202 0.09 -12.44 -14.08
C ALA A 202 0.22 -11.35 -13.00
N GLU A 203 -0.10 -11.64 -11.73
CA GLU A 203 0.07 -10.68 -10.63
C GLU A 203 1.55 -10.39 -10.36
N LEU A 204 2.41 -11.42 -10.41
CA LEU A 204 3.85 -11.25 -10.24
C LEU A 204 4.49 -10.55 -11.43
N GLU A 205 4.04 -10.87 -12.65
CA GLU A 205 4.48 -10.17 -13.87
C GLU A 205 4.08 -8.69 -13.84
N ALA A 206 2.86 -8.37 -13.39
CA ALA A 206 2.41 -6.98 -13.22
C ALA A 206 3.20 -6.24 -12.12
N ASP A 207 3.56 -6.89 -11.01
CA ASP A 207 4.44 -6.32 -9.99
C ASP A 207 5.83 -6.01 -10.55
N HIS A 208 6.45 -6.94 -11.29
CA HIS A 208 7.75 -6.71 -11.92
C HIS A 208 7.70 -5.58 -12.96
N PHE A 209 6.68 -5.58 -13.82
CA PHE A 209 6.45 -4.51 -14.77
C PHE A 209 6.34 -3.16 -14.07
N ALA A 210 5.62 -3.10 -12.94
CA ALA A 210 5.46 -1.87 -12.17
C ALA A 210 6.79 -1.35 -11.62
N LEU A 211 7.62 -2.24 -11.09
CA LEU A 211 8.94 -1.91 -10.57
C LEU A 211 9.89 -1.45 -11.68
N ASP A 212 9.91 -2.13 -12.82
CA ASP A 212 10.74 -1.76 -13.97
C ASP A 212 10.36 -0.38 -14.51
N CYS A 213 9.05 -0.10 -14.64
CA CYS A 213 8.53 1.21 -15.03
C CYS A 213 8.92 2.30 -14.02
N LEU A 214 8.71 2.02 -12.73
CA LEU A 214 8.92 2.98 -11.67
C LEU A 214 10.41 3.33 -11.53
N ILE A 215 11.29 2.32 -11.57
CA ILE A 215 12.71 2.46 -11.26
C ILE A 215 13.56 2.77 -12.49
N GLY A 216 13.22 2.22 -13.66
CA GLY A 216 14.10 2.10 -14.84
C GLY A 216 14.80 3.37 -15.31
N ASN A 217 14.24 4.55 -15.00
CA ASN A 217 14.78 5.85 -15.46
C ASN A 217 15.42 6.70 -14.36
N SER A 218 15.55 6.14 -13.15
CA SER A 218 16.05 6.87 -11.99
C SER A 218 17.53 6.56 -11.78
N LYS A 219 18.42 7.44 -12.25
CA LYS A 219 19.87 7.31 -11.99
C LYS A 219 20.27 7.71 -10.57
N ARG A 220 19.39 8.47 -9.90
CA ARG A 220 19.59 8.98 -8.54
C ARG A 220 19.13 7.95 -7.53
N GLU A 221 20.05 7.50 -6.69
CA GLU A 221 19.79 6.43 -5.72
C GLU A 221 18.77 6.82 -4.65
N ASP A 222 18.81 8.06 -4.18
CA ASP A 222 17.83 8.61 -3.23
C ASP A 222 16.40 8.58 -3.80
N VAL A 223 16.26 8.88 -5.09
CA VAL A 223 14.98 8.77 -5.80
C VAL A 223 14.54 7.31 -5.95
N ARG A 224 15.46 6.38 -6.24
CA ARG A 224 15.17 4.94 -6.29
C ARG A 224 14.69 4.42 -4.93
N MET A 225 15.36 4.83 -3.86
CA MET A 225 15.00 4.45 -2.49
C MET A 225 13.57 4.86 -2.14
N VAL A 226 13.17 6.12 -2.41
CA VAL A 226 11.79 6.58 -2.19
C VAL A 226 10.78 5.79 -3.03
N LYS A 227 11.14 5.42 -4.27
CA LYS A 227 10.28 4.61 -5.14
C LYS A 227 10.10 3.17 -4.63
N TYR A 228 11.17 2.52 -4.18
CA TYR A 228 11.08 1.22 -3.52
C TYR A 228 10.27 1.29 -2.22
N LEU A 229 10.45 2.33 -1.41
CA LEU A 229 9.60 2.58 -0.24
C LEU A 229 8.13 2.73 -0.62
N GLY A 230 7.84 3.42 -1.72
CA GLY A 230 6.49 3.54 -2.26
C GLY A 230 5.87 2.20 -2.61
N ALA A 231 6.60 1.33 -3.31
CA ALA A 231 6.16 -0.02 -3.66
C ALA A 231 5.95 -0.90 -2.40
N VAL A 232 6.92 -0.89 -1.48
CA VAL A 232 6.83 -1.61 -0.20
C VAL A 232 5.61 -1.16 0.60
N LEU A 233 5.38 0.14 0.72
CA LEU A 233 4.25 0.67 1.47
C LEU A 233 2.91 0.40 0.76
N ALA A 234 2.85 0.49 -0.57
CA ALA A 234 1.67 0.10 -1.31
C ALA A 234 1.28 -1.35 -0.99
N GLN A 235 2.26 -2.25 -0.94
CA GLN A 235 2.02 -3.64 -0.57
C GLN A 235 1.69 -3.83 0.91
N LEU A 236 2.35 -3.12 1.84
CA LEU A 236 2.01 -3.14 3.27
C LEU A 236 0.61 -2.57 3.55
N SER A 237 0.11 -1.65 2.73
CA SER A 237 -1.25 -1.14 2.89
C SER A 237 -2.29 -2.25 2.77
N ASN A 238 -2.04 -3.28 1.94
CA ASN A 238 -2.86 -4.48 1.88
C ASN A 238 -2.84 -5.28 3.18
N PHE A 239 -1.69 -5.35 3.86
CA PHE A 239 -1.57 -6.01 5.17
C PHE A 239 -2.41 -5.28 6.23
N TYR A 240 -2.43 -3.96 6.21
CA TYR A 240 -3.20 -3.15 7.17
C TYR A 240 -4.72 -3.28 6.99
N MET A 241 -5.15 -3.76 5.81
CA MET A 241 -6.53 -4.12 5.54
C MET A 241 -6.91 -5.51 6.08
N LEU A 242 -5.98 -6.32 6.60
CA LEU A 242 -6.32 -7.63 7.16
C LEU A 242 -6.82 -7.51 8.61
N ASP A 243 -7.79 -8.36 8.96
CA ASP A 243 -8.30 -8.51 10.33
C ASP A 243 -7.57 -9.63 11.10
N THR A 244 -6.87 -10.50 10.38
CA THR A 244 -6.07 -11.61 10.90
C THR A 244 -4.64 -11.50 10.35
N PRO A 245 -3.64 -12.13 10.96
CA PRO A 245 -2.28 -12.13 10.42
C PRO A 245 -2.10 -13.06 9.21
N ASP A 246 -3.18 -13.64 8.70
CA ASP A 246 -3.13 -14.56 7.57
C ASP A 246 -2.95 -13.76 6.27
N THR A 247 -1.73 -13.77 5.73
CA THR A 247 -1.39 -13.03 4.52
C THR A 247 -1.67 -13.83 3.24
N ARG A 248 -2.39 -14.96 3.31
CA ARG A 248 -2.74 -15.75 2.13
C ARG A 248 -3.65 -14.98 1.18
N GLY A 249 -3.30 -14.97 -0.10
CA GLY A 249 -4.00 -14.19 -1.14
C GLY A 249 -5.24 -14.88 -1.72
N GLY A 250 -5.52 -16.12 -1.29
CA GLY A 250 -6.61 -16.94 -1.79
C GLY A 250 -6.42 -17.36 -3.25
N THR A 251 -6.92 -16.55 -4.19
CA THR A 251 -6.74 -16.77 -5.64
C THR A 251 -5.56 -16.01 -6.23
N HIS A 252 -4.99 -15.06 -5.49
CA HIS A 252 -3.82 -14.27 -5.88
C HIS A 252 -2.60 -14.73 -5.07
N PRO A 253 -1.37 -14.37 -5.45
CA PRO A 253 -0.20 -14.63 -4.64
C PRO A 253 -0.36 -14.05 -3.23
N ASP A 254 0.22 -14.74 -2.24
CA ASP A 254 0.21 -14.27 -0.86
C ASP A 254 0.85 -12.88 -0.73
N TYR A 255 0.31 -12.03 0.14
CA TYR A 255 0.74 -10.63 0.22
C TYR A 255 2.21 -10.49 0.62
N ASP A 256 2.75 -11.38 1.45
CA ASP A 256 4.16 -11.45 1.82
C ASP A 256 5.05 -12.00 0.72
N VAL A 257 4.54 -12.85 -0.18
CA VAL A 257 5.29 -13.30 -1.35
C VAL A 257 5.52 -12.12 -2.29
N ARG A 258 4.47 -11.34 -2.58
CA ARG A 258 4.58 -10.12 -3.38
C ARG A 258 5.51 -9.09 -2.73
N LEU A 259 5.41 -8.90 -1.41
CA LEU A 259 6.31 -8.02 -0.67
C LEU A 259 7.78 -8.48 -0.75
N LYS A 260 8.04 -9.78 -0.59
CA LYS A 260 9.38 -10.38 -0.76
C LYS A 260 9.91 -10.17 -2.18
N ALA A 261 9.06 -10.26 -3.21
CA ALA A 261 9.46 -10.00 -4.61
C ALA A 261 9.92 -8.55 -4.82
N ILE A 262 9.21 -7.56 -4.26
CA ILE A 262 9.64 -6.15 -4.29
C ILE A 262 11.02 -5.98 -3.66
N LEU A 263 11.26 -6.62 -2.51
CA LEU A 263 12.54 -6.53 -1.79
C LEU A 263 13.68 -7.24 -2.54
N GLN A 264 13.39 -8.31 -3.29
CA GLN A 264 14.37 -8.98 -4.14
C GLN A 264 14.72 -8.17 -5.39
N HIS A 265 13.77 -7.37 -5.90
CA HIS A 265 14.02 -6.42 -6.99
C HIS A 265 14.78 -5.17 -6.53
N ALA A 266 14.74 -4.85 -5.23
CA ALA A 266 15.40 -3.69 -4.68
C ALA A 266 16.92 -3.73 -4.87
N ASP A 267 17.43 -2.86 -5.73
CA ASP A 267 18.86 -2.69 -5.98
C ASP A 267 19.30 -1.30 -5.50
N LEU A 268 19.80 -1.24 -4.27
CA LEU A 268 20.31 -0.02 -3.64
C LEU A 268 21.80 -0.20 -3.36
N ALA A 269 22.63 0.74 -3.79
CA ALA A 269 24.09 0.59 -3.76
C ALA A 269 24.69 0.90 -2.38
N THR A 270 24.09 1.83 -1.65
CA THR A 270 24.59 2.29 -0.35
C THR A 270 23.92 1.55 0.80
N GLU A 271 24.74 1.17 1.77
CA GLU A 271 24.29 0.55 3.01
C GLU A 271 23.27 1.44 3.75
N ALA A 272 23.47 2.77 3.73
CA ALA A 272 22.55 3.72 4.37
C ALA A 272 21.12 3.64 3.78
N ASN A 273 20.98 3.56 2.45
CA ASN A 273 19.67 3.44 1.81
C ASN A 273 19.02 2.08 2.05
N GLN A 274 19.82 1.00 2.08
CA GLN A 274 19.32 -0.34 2.43
C GLN A 274 18.82 -0.38 3.88
N ILE A 275 19.57 0.20 4.83
CA ILE A 275 19.16 0.32 6.24
C ILE A 275 17.85 1.11 6.33
N GLN A 276 17.72 2.24 5.63
CA GLN A 276 16.49 3.03 5.65
C GLN A 276 15.28 2.26 5.09
N LEU A 277 15.45 1.55 3.96
CA LEU A 277 14.39 0.70 3.39
C LEU A 277 13.95 -0.37 4.39
N ASN A 278 14.91 -1.08 4.99
CA ASN A 278 14.64 -2.15 5.95
C ASN A 278 14.00 -1.61 7.24
N ALA A 279 14.42 -0.43 7.71
CA ALA A 279 13.82 0.21 8.89
C ALA A 279 12.33 0.52 8.65
N HIS A 280 12.00 1.15 7.52
CA HIS A 280 10.62 1.46 7.17
C HIS A 280 9.76 0.20 7.00
N LEU A 281 10.30 -0.83 6.35
CA LEU A 281 9.66 -2.14 6.22
C LEU A 281 9.40 -2.75 7.61
N CYS A 282 10.38 -2.78 8.50
CA CYS A 282 10.26 -3.38 9.82
C CYS A 282 9.24 -2.63 10.69
N VAL A 283 9.26 -1.30 10.70
CA VAL A 283 8.23 -0.49 11.38
C VAL A 283 6.85 -0.83 10.82
N GLY A 284 6.75 -0.96 9.48
CA GLY A 284 5.51 -1.31 8.82
C GLY A 284 4.98 -2.70 9.15
N LEU A 285 5.84 -3.71 9.23
CA LEU A 285 5.47 -5.08 9.61
C LEU A 285 5.08 -5.18 11.09
N GLN A 286 5.77 -4.47 11.98
CA GLN A 286 5.40 -4.37 13.40
C GLN A 286 4.03 -3.73 13.58
N LEU A 287 3.72 -2.68 12.79
CA LEU A 287 2.39 -2.09 12.76
C LEU A 287 1.34 -3.14 12.34
N PHE A 288 1.60 -3.93 11.30
CA PHE A 288 0.69 -5.01 10.89
C PHE A 288 0.39 -6.02 12.01
N PHE A 289 1.41 -6.49 12.73
CA PHE A 289 1.18 -7.39 13.87
C PHE A 289 0.38 -6.72 14.98
N ARG A 290 0.67 -5.44 15.27
CA ARG A 290 -0.10 -4.66 16.24
C ARG A 290 -1.57 -4.54 15.88
N LEU A 291 -1.87 -4.34 14.59
CA LEU A 291 -3.23 -4.19 14.04
C LEU A 291 -4.03 -5.49 14.04
N THR A 292 -3.34 -6.64 13.96
CA THR A 292 -3.92 -8.00 13.99
C THR A 292 -3.89 -8.62 15.39
N GLY A 293 -3.45 -7.86 16.40
CA GLY A 293 -3.40 -8.29 17.80
C GLY A 293 -2.39 -9.41 18.06
N LYS A 294 -1.37 -9.54 17.21
CA LYS A 294 -0.31 -10.55 17.36
C LYS A 294 0.89 -9.97 18.08
N GLU A 295 1.38 -10.72 19.05
CA GLU A 295 2.63 -10.40 19.74
C GLU A 295 3.80 -10.74 18.80
N PHE A 296 4.72 -9.80 18.65
CA PHE A 296 5.89 -9.91 17.79
C PHE A 296 7.20 -9.53 18.50
N ILE A 297 7.11 -9.10 19.76
CA ILE A 297 8.26 -8.89 20.65
C ILE A 297 7.79 -9.20 22.07
N ARG A 298 8.70 -9.69 22.91
CA ARG A 298 8.37 -9.94 24.32
C ARG A 298 8.49 -8.65 25.12
N MET A 299 7.49 -8.29 25.90
CA MET A 299 7.54 -7.05 26.69
C MET A 299 8.60 -7.06 27.80
N ASP A 300 9.12 -8.23 28.17
CA ASP A 300 10.23 -8.39 29.13
C ASP A 300 11.62 -8.15 28.53
N GLY A 301 11.72 -7.83 27.23
CA GLY A 301 12.96 -7.57 26.52
C GLY A 301 13.78 -8.82 26.17
N ALA A 302 13.46 -9.97 26.75
CA ALA A 302 14.27 -11.18 26.61
C ALA A 302 14.20 -11.74 25.19
N GLY A 303 15.33 -11.75 24.48
CA GLY A 303 15.42 -12.28 23.12
C GLY A 303 14.90 -11.34 22.03
N ASN A 304 14.73 -10.04 22.33
CA ASN A 304 14.37 -9.01 21.35
C ASN A 304 15.59 -8.27 20.78
N GLU A 305 16.81 -8.76 21.03
CA GLU A 305 18.02 -8.15 20.49
C GLU A 305 18.28 -8.61 19.06
N PHE A 306 18.26 -7.67 18.13
CA PHE A 306 18.57 -7.89 16.73
C PHE A 306 19.84 -7.13 16.39
N LYS A 307 20.77 -7.81 15.69
CA LYS A 307 22.04 -7.21 15.27
C LYS A 307 21.84 -5.99 14.35
N ASP A 308 20.84 -6.07 13.48
CA ASP A 308 20.52 -5.08 12.47
C ASP A 308 19.06 -5.23 12.00
N PHE A 309 18.59 -4.31 11.15
CA PHE A 309 17.24 -4.37 10.58
C PHE A 309 17.03 -5.57 9.65
N ALA A 310 18.09 -6.15 9.06
CA ALA A 310 17.95 -7.34 8.24
C ALA A 310 17.60 -8.56 9.10
N ALA A 311 18.24 -8.71 10.27
CA ALA A 311 17.91 -9.74 11.24
C ALA A 311 16.48 -9.57 11.78
N LEU A 312 16.07 -8.34 12.09
CA LEU A 312 14.68 -8.04 12.48
C LEU A 312 13.69 -8.40 11.36
N GLN A 313 14.00 -8.04 10.11
CA GLN A 313 13.17 -8.38 8.95
C GLN A 313 13.02 -9.91 8.80
N THR A 314 14.11 -10.67 8.88
CA THR A 314 14.06 -12.14 8.82
C THR A 314 13.16 -12.71 9.91
N TYR A 315 13.28 -12.20 11.13
CA TYR A 315 12.43 -12.60 12.25
C TYR A 315 10.94 -12.31 12.00
N LEU A 316 10.60 -11.09 11.56
CA LEU A 316 9.22 -10.68 11.30
C LEU A 316 8.58 -11.50 10.16
N PHE A 317 9.31 -11.80 9.08
CA PHE A 317 8.80 -12.72 8.05
C PHE A 317 8.65 -14.15 8.56
N GLY A 318 9.56 -14.61 9.41
CA GLY A 318 9.44 -15.92 10.07
C GLY A 318 8.17 -16.04 10.90
N LEU A 319 7.74 -14.97 11.59
CA LEU A 319 6.46 -14.93 12.30
C LEU A 319 5.26 -15.06 11.36
N ILE A 320 5.29 -14.40 10.19
CA ILE A 320 4.23 -14.53 9.17
C ILE A 320 4.11 -15.99 8.73
N ASP A 321 5.25 -16.63 8.41
CA ASP A 321 5.27 -18.02 7.95
C ASP A 321 4.75 -18.98 9.04
N GLN A 322 5.13 -18.77 10.30
CA GLN A 322 4.62 -19.55 11.45
C GLN A 322 3.10 -19.42 11.60
N MET A 323 2.55 -18.21 11.44
CA MET A 323 1.12 -17.97 11.62
C MET A 323 0.27 -18.57 10.50
N LYS A 324 0.77 -18.58 9.26
CA LYS A 324 0.12 -19.30 8.15
C LYS A 324 0.01 -20.79 8.43
N ASN A 325 1.09 -21.40 8.93
CA ASN A 325 1.15 -22.82 9.23
C ASN A 325 0.29 -23.22 10.44
N ALA A 326 0.04 -22.30 11.37
CA ALA A 326 -0.84 -22.54 12.52
C ALA A 326 -2.34 -22.45 12.16
N ALA A 327 -2.69 -21.87 11.01
CA ALA A 327 -4.05 -21.66 10.54
C ALA A 327 -4.56 -22.75 9.59
N THR A 328 -3.74 -23.75 9.27
CA THR A 328 -4.07 -24.93 8.45
C THR A 328 -4.36 -26.15 9.31
#